data_AF-A0A7W0VMN9-F1
#
_entry.id   AF-A0A7W0VMN9-F1
#
_cell.length_a   1.000
_cell.length_b   1.000
_cell.length_c   1.000
_cell.angle_alpha   90.00
_cell.angle_beta   90.00
_cell.angle_gamma   90.00
#
_symmetry.space_group_name_H-M   'P 1'
#
loop_
_entity.id
_entity.type
_entity.pdbx_description
1 polymer ?
#
loop_
_entity_poly.entity_id
_entity_poly.type
_entity_poly.pdbx_seq_one_letter_code
_entity_poly.pdbx_strand_id
1 'polypeptide(L)'
;MRSTGIWERVGQHAPPASGYSIACFEGYLEEMAKRLETFRSNRDHRAVFELTYLVFSQQVLEALKAKRFEDMAWATDMACRFVDVYHQQLERWDRRDPYLCRAWRVAFEAMEDGRLHVLQAMLLAINAHIHYDLAFVTLGASRHCGDLSASRHAGMSSVALSLSALTTLERTGVPTVRYRDFLVINQLEWEAIAKIQDVVLQENSPLLYWGNRLTLRATRYFGQRLLMDARDSSWYQTMLLIHARNDRERDIVTRLIDAYASSMADLIQMMSVMPHQVVEHAVSWFRRGERIDPELQAGLTDLACSNATIADLVLRELAFGGADAISVTFALLEKKESRLAGVFGRMALAHAPRQRRQRFVRFLERGTPQAIVTTEAMLAAGVSPKLLPPAPLAELRARWTAQLERNAACSVAVADHQVLVEALSDYANTVRVELARLGVAKERDRPVPTDSLTMRGDATAAYLRDHPDPWIRRCAARAGFDVAGGVAMSSVIERVLFLKDTQIFMEVDM
;
A
#
# COMPACT_ATOMS: atom_id res chain seq x y z
N MET A 1 13.67 17.08 25.43
CA MET A 1 13.69 17.81 24.14
C MET A 1 12.33 17.61 23.48
N ARG A 2 11.59 18.69 23.23
CA ARG A 2 10.27 18.61 22.59
C ARG A 2 10.47 18.13 21.15
N SER A 3 9.71 17.11 20.74
CA SER A 3 9.68 16.56 19.39
C SER A 3 9.30 17.66 18.41
N THR A 4 10.28 18.25 17.74
CA THR A 4 10.16 19.02 16.47
C THR A 4 9.85 18.06 15.30
N GLY A 5 9.04 17.04 15.60
CA GLY A 5 9.02 15.74 14.95
C GLY A 5 8.23 15.76 13.66
N ILE A 6 8.95 15.61 12.55
CA ILE A 6 8.43 15.29 11.20
C ILE A 6 7.59 16.41 10.56
N TRP A 7 6.64 17.02 11.26
CA TRP A 7 5.74 18.08 10.74
C TRP A 7 6.49 19.32 10.27
N GLU A 8 7.46 19.78 11.05
CA GLU A 8 8.37 20.85 10.64
C GLU A 8 9.25 20.40 9.45
N ARG A 9 9.63 19.12 9.37
CA ARG A 9 10.45 18.60 8.26
C ARG A 9 9.66 18.44 6.95
N VAL A 10 8.36 18.18 7.00
CA VAL A 10 7.50 18.06 5.80
C VAL A 10 6.72 19.33 5.47
N GLY A 11 7.02 20.43 6.17
CA GLY A 11 6.46 21.75 5.91
C GLY A 11 4.99 21.94 6.26
N GLN A 12 4.46 21.12 7.16
CA GLN A 12 3.08 21.25 7.65
C GLN A 12 3.07 22.15 8.89
N HIS A 13 2.93 23.46 8.67
CA HIS A 13 2.71 24.42 9.75
C HIS A 13 1.23 24.44 10.19
N ALA A 14 1.01 24.93 11.41
CA ALA A 14 -0.32 25.29 11.85
C ALA A 14 -0.88 26.37 10.91
N PRO A 15 -2.20 26.37 10.66
CA PRO A 15 -2.81 27.45 9.87
C PRO A 15 -2.51 28.81 10.50
N PRO A 16 -2.51 29.90 9.72
CA PRO A 16 -2.37 31.24 10.26
C PRO A 16 -3.47 31.51 11.31
N ALA A 17 -3.22 32.45 12.23
CA ALA A 17 -4.18 32.74 13.32
C ALA A 17 -5.56 33.17 12.80
N SER A 18 -5.64 33.75 11.60
CA SER A 18 -6.87 34.10 10.90
C SER A 18 -7.63 32.89 10.31
N GLY A 19 -7.01 31.71 10.31
CA GLY A 19 -7.48 30.52 9.59
C GLY A 19 -7.28 30.63 8.07
N TYR A 20 -7.47 29.50 7.39
CA TYR A 20 -7.51 29.46 5.93
C TYR A 20 -8.91 29.83 5.43
N SER A 21 -8.95 30.61 4.36
CA SER A 21 -10.19 31.11 3.74
C SER A 21 -9.99 31.34 2.25
N ILE A 22 -11.08 31.48 1.50
CA ILE A 22 -10.99 31.81 0.07
C ILE A 22 -10.26 33.13 -0.15
N ALA A 23 -10.49 34.14 0.69
CA ALA A 23 -9.77 35.42 0.61
C ALA A 23 -8.27 35.28 0.89
N CYS A 24 -7.89 34.39 1.81
CA CYS A 24 -6.48 34.05 2.04
C CYS A 24 -5.88 33.37 0.79
N PHE A 25 -6.61 32.46 0.14
CA PHE A 25 -6.16 31.83 -1.10
C PHE A 25 -6.02 32.84 -2.24
N GLU A 26 -6.94 33.79 -2.38
CA GLU A 26 -6.82 34.90 -3.34
C GLU A 26 -5.54 35.71 -3.12
N GLY A 27 -5.25 36.08 -1.86
CA GLY A 27 -4.02 36.77 -1.50
C GLY A 27 -2.76 35.99 -1.90
N TYR A 28 -2.77 34.67 -1.70
CA TYR A 28 -1.68 33.82 -2.18
C TYR A 28 -1.50 33.85 -3.70
N LEU A 29 -2.59 33.84 -4.48
CA LEU A 29 -2.47 33.91 -5.94
C LEU A 29 -1.91 35.26 -6.40
N GLU A 30 -2.23 36.35 -5.71
CA GLU A 30 -1.63 37.67 -5.98
C GLU A 30 -0.13 37.69 -5.68
N GLU A 31 0.30 37.07 -4.57
CA GLU A 31 1.71 36.94 -4.22
C GLU A 31 2.48 36.07 -5.22
N MET A 32 1.90 34.94 -5.62
CA MET A 32 2.44 34.06 -6.66
C MET A 32 2.60 34.82 -7.99
N ALA A 33 1.61 35.61 -8.40
CA ALA A 33 1.69 36.42 -9.62
C ALA A 33 2.82 37.46 -9.56
N LYS A 34 3.01 38.13 -8.41
CA LYS A 34 4.12 39.08 -8.22
C LYS A 34 5.48 38.38 -8.25
N ARG A 35 5.58 37.20 -7.63
CA ARG A 35 6.81 36.39 -7.64
C ARG A 35 7.13 35.87 -9.03
N LEU A 36 6.12 35.47 -9.81
CA LEU A 36 6.29 35.07 -11.21
C LEU A 36 6.92 36.19 -12.05
N GLU A 37 6.46 37.43 -11.90
CA GLU A 37 7.07 38.57 -12.61
C GLU A 37 8.54 38.78 -12.21
N THR A 38 8.86 38.57 -10.93
CA THR A 38 10.25 38.64 -10.43
C THR A 38 11.12 37.53 -11.02
N PHE A 39 10.60 36.30 -11.10
CA PHE A 39 11.31 35.21 -11.75
C PHE A 39 11.51 35.49 -13.24
N ARG A 40 10.50 36.02 -13.93
CA ARG A 40 10.59 36.42 -15.35
C ARG A 40 11.65 37.49 -15.57
N SER A 41 11.67 38.56 -14.77
CA SER A 41 12.66 39.64 -14.92
C SER A 41 14.09 39.13 -14.72
N ASN A 42 14.26 38.14 -13.86
CA ASN A 42 15.56 37.55 -13.54
C ASN A 42 15.94 36.37 -14.44
N ARG A 43 15.07 36.00 -15.40
CA ARG A 43 15.20 34.79 -16.24
C ARG A 43 15.39 33.52 -15.40
N ASP A 44 14.72 33.48 -14.25
CA ASP A 44 14.73 32.34 -13.35
C ASP A 44 13.79 31.25 -13.89
N HIS A 45 14.33 30.05 -14.13
CA HIS A 45 13.56 28.94 -14.67
C HIS A 45 12.48 28.41 -13.71
N ARG A 46 12.50 28.80 -12.42
CA ARG A 46 11.39 28.56 -11.49
C ARG A 46 10.08 29.22 -11.95
N ALA A 47 10.15 30.25 -12.81
CA ALA A 47 8.99 30.86 -13.47
C ALA A 47 8.08 29.83 -14.17
N VAL A 48 8.65 28.76 -14.73
CA VAL A 48 7.88 27.73 -15.46
C VAL A 48 6.89 27.03 -14.53
N PHE A 49 7.35 26.59 -13.37
CA PHE A 49 6.48 25.93 -12.41
C PHE A 49 5.57 26.93 -11.68
N GLU A 50 6.08 28.11 -11.32
CA GLU A 50 5.27 29.16 -10.70
C GLU A 50 4.06 29.52 -11.57
N LEU A 51 4.26 29.69 -12.89
CA LEU A 51 3.18 29.92 -13.85
C LEU A 51 2.21 28.73 -13.94
N THR A 52 2.75 27.52 -14.06
CA THR A 52 1.95 26.28 -14.11
C THR A 52 1.04 26.18 -12.90
N TYR A 53 1.59 26.41 -11.72
CA TYR A 53 0.89 26.31 -10.47
C TYR A 53 -0.14 27.44 -10.31
N LEU A 54 0.21 28.68 -10.65
CA LEU A 54 -0.73 29.81 -10.63
C LEU A 54 -1.96 29.56 -11.53
N VAL A 55 -1.75 29.08 -12.76
CA VAL A 55 -2.84 28.77 -13.69
C VAL A 55 -3.77 27.69 -13.13
N PHE A 56 -3.19 26.63 -12.54
CA PHE A 56 -3.97 25.58 -11.90
C PHE A 56 -4.75 26.08 -10.69
N SER A 57 -4.09 26.82 -9.79
CA SER A 57 -4.69 27.35 -8.57
C SER A 57 -5.80 28.35 -8.84
N GLN A 58 -5.75 29.10 -9.95
CA GLN A 58 -6.88 29.89 -10.42
C GLN A 58 -8.10 29.02 -10.77
N GLN A 59 -7.92 27.85 -11.38
CA GLN A 59 -9.04 26.92 -11.62
C GLN A 59 -9.63 26.38 -10.31
N VAL A 60 -8.77 26.10 -9.32
CA VAL A 60 -9.22 25.72 -7.97
C VAL A 60 -10.01 26.84 -7.32
N LEU A 61 -9.57 28.10 -7.43
CA LEU A 61 -10.29 29.26 -6.91
C LEU A 61 -11.68 29.40 -7.53
N GLU A 62 -11.79 29.27 -8.85
CA GLU A 62 -13.08 29.30 -9.55
C GLU A 62 -14.00 28.17 -9.08
N ALA A 63 -13.46 26.96 -8.90
CA ALA A 63 -14.21 25.83 -8.37
C ALA A 63 -14.68 26.05 -6.93
N LEU A 64 -13.87 26.68 -6.10
CA LEU A 64 -14.22 27.05 -4.72
C LEU A 64 -15.35 28.10 -4.71
N LYS A 65 -15.24 29.14 -5.54
CA LYS A 65 -16.29 30.17 -5.70
C LYS A 65 -17.60 29.58 -6.23
N ALA A 66 -17.51 28.61 -7.15
CA ALA A 66 -18.63 27.87 -7.68
C ALA A 66 -19.19 26.79 -6.73
N LYS A 67 -18.59 26.61 -5.53
CA LYS A 67 -18.99 25.62 -4.53
C LYS A 67 -19.07 24.18 -5.08
N ARG A 68 -18.05 23.76 -5.85
CA ARG A 68 -17.98 22.41 -6.45
C ARG A 68 -17.64 21.28 -5.46
N PHE A 69 -17.26 21.61 -4.23
CA PHE A 69 -16.87 20.65 -3.20
C PHE A 69 -17.99 20.45 -2.17
N GLU A 70 -18.11 19.23 -1.65
CA GLU A 70 -19.07 18.85 -0.62
C GLU A 70 -18.69 19.47 0.73
N ASP A 71 -17.40 19.41 1.12
CA ASP A 71 -16.85 20.18 2.25
C ASP A 71 -15.93 21.31 1.77
N MET A 72 -16.54 22.48 1.65
CA MET A 72 -15.86 23.72 1.26
C MET A 72 -14.75 24.16 2.21
N ALA A 73 -14.86 23.87 3.51
CA ALA A 73 -13.85 24.26 4.50
C ALA A 73 -12.59 23.39 4.34
N TRP A 74 -12.78 22.08 4.19
CA TRP A 74 -11.67 21.16 3.93
C TRP A 74 -10.99 21.46 2.59
N ALA A 75 -11.75 21.71 1.53
CA ALA A 75 -11.19 22.02 0.22
C ALA A 75 -10.41 23.35 0.22
N THR A 76 -10.89 24.36 0.95
CA THR A 76 -10.19 25.64 1.11
C THR A 76 -8.90 25.49 1.93
N ASP A 77 -8.93 24.73 3.02
CA ASP A 77 -7.75 24.45 3.84
C ASP A 77 -6.69 23.69 3.01
N MET A 78 -7.09 22.67 2.24
CA MET A 78 -6.22 21.97 1.28
C MET A 78 -5.54 22.94 0.30
N ALA A 79 -6.30 23.82 -0.34
CA ALA A 79 -5.79 24.76 -1.35
C ALA A 79 -4.76 25.74 -0.76
N CYS A 80 -5.05 26.31 0.41
CA CYS A 80 -4.12 27.21 1.09
C CYS A 80 -2.85 26.48 1.56
N ARG A 81 -2.97 25.30 2.18
CA ARG A 81 -1.82 24.50 2.64
C ARG A 81 -0.90 24.11 1.50
N PHE A 82 -1.45 23.84 0.33
CA PHE A 82 -0.68 23.54 -0.87
C PHE A 82 0.26 24.68 -1.25
N VAL A 83 -0.22 25.92 -1.18
CA VAL A 83 0.61 27.11 -1.43
C VAL A 83 1.65 27.31 -0.33
N ASP A 84 1.26 27.16 0.93
CA ASP A 84 2.20 27.29 2.06
C ASP A 84 3.35 26.30 1.99
N VAL A 85 3.07 25.04 1.64
CA VAL A 85 4.13 24.03 1.48
C VAL A 85 5.06 24.44 0.34
N TYR A 86 4.53 24.84 -0.82
CA TYR A 86 5.37 25.28 -1.94
C TYR A 86 6.26 26.48 -1.57
N HIS A 87 5.72 27.49 -0.89
CA HIS A 87 6.49 28.63 -0.40
C HIS A 87 7.62 28.19 0.56
N GLN A 88 7.35 27.26 1.46
CA GLN A 88 8.39 26.73 2.34
C GLN A 88 9.48 25.97 1.58
N GLN A 89 9.13 25.22 0.53
CA GLN A 89 10.10 24.53 -0.30
C GLN A 89 11.01 25.53 -1.04
N LEU A 90 10.45 26.65 -1.52
CA LEU A 90 11.24 27.77 -2.06
C LEU A 90 12.16 28.38 -1.01
N GLU A 91 11.66 28.70 0.19
CA GLU A 91 12.49 29.27 1.26
C GLU A 91 13.64 28.35 1.67
N ARG A 92 13.38 27.05 1.78
CA ARG A 92 14.40 26.04 2.08
C ARG A 92 15.45 25.97 1.00
N TRP A 93 15.03 26.03 -0.27
CA TRP A 93 15.95 26.07 -1.38
C TRP A 93 16.85 27.31 -1.34
N ASP A 94 16.27 28.50 -1.15
CA ASP A 94 17.02 29.75 -1.11
C ASP A 94 18.02 29.80 0.06
N ARG A 95 17.69 29.17 1.20
CA ARG A 95 18.59 29.04 2.36
C ARG A 95 19.57 27.85 2.26
N ARG A 96 19.50 27.05 1.19
CA ARG A 96 20.26 25.80 1.00
C ARG A 96 20.09 24.82 2.18
N ASP A 97 18.85 24.67 2.65
CA ASP A 97 18.49 23.82 3.77
C ASP A 97 18.80 22.34 3.45
N PRO A 98 19.61 21.64 4.27
CA PRO A 98 19.91 20.22 4.07
C PRO A 98 18.68 19.31 4.21
N TYR A 99 17.61 19.76 4.88
CA TYR A 99 16.35 19.03 5.05
C TYR A 99 15.35 19.21 3.90
N LEU A 100 15.70 19.95 2.84
CA LEU A 100 14.91 19.94 1.62
C LEU A 100 14.81 18.51 1.07
N CYS A 101 13.58 18.04 0.77
CA CYS A 101 13.40 16.69 0.26
C CYS A 101 14.06 16.52 -1.11
N ARG A 102 14.41 15.28 -1.45
CA ARG A 102 15.20 15.01 -2.65
C ARG A 102 14.43 15.38 -3.92
N ALA A 103 13.13 15.12 -3.98
CA ALA A 103 12.31 15.44 -5.16
C ALA A 103 12.33 16.94 -5.49
N TRP A 104 12.16 17.81 -4.48
CA TRP A 104 12.24 19.26 -4.66
C TRP A 104 13.66 19.74 -4.95
N ARG A 105 14.67 19.17 -4.27
CA ARG A 105 16.09 19.47 -4.54
C ARG A 105 16.43 19.22 -6.01
N VAL A 106 16.11 18.02 -6.52
CA VAL A 106 16.34 17.65 -7.92
C VAL A 106 15.63 18.61 -8.88
N ALA A 107 14.38 18.98 -8.58
CA ALA A 107 13.63 19.92 -9.41
C ALA A 107 14.31 21.29 -9.46
N PHE A 108 14.69 21.86 -8.30
CA PHE A 108 15.30 23.19 -8.26
C PHE A 108 16.73 23.21 -8.79
N GLU A 109 17.55 22.19 -8.52
CA GLU A 109 18.89 22.03 -9.13
C GLU A 109 18.78 22.00 -10.66
N ALA A 110 17.82 21.24 -11.19
CA ALA A 110 17.61 21.17 -12.63
C ALA A 110 17.16 22.50 -13.26
N MET A 111 16.38 23.29 -12.53
CA MET A 111 15.98 24.64 -12.95
C MET A 111 17.15 25.63 -12.87
N GLU A 112 17.96 25.59 -11.81
CA GLU A 112 19.16 26.42 -11.62
C GLU A 112 20.22 26.12 -12.70
N ASP A 113 20.43 24.84 -13.04
CA ASP A 113 21.39 24.40 -14.06
C ASP A 113 21.03 24.88 -15.49
N GLY A 114 19.74 25.10 -15.76
CA GLY A 114 19.25 25.56 -17.07
C GLY A 114 19.44 24.61 -18.25
N ARG A 115 19.87 23.36 -18.00
CA ARG A 115 20.16 22.35 -19.04
C ARG A 115 18.94 21.52 -19.46
N LEU A 116 17.86 21.55 -18.69
CA LEU A 116 16.64 20.79 -19.00
C LEU A 116 15.67 21.59 -19.87
N HIS A 117 14.91 20.87 -20.70
CA HIS A 117 13.81 21.45 -21.46
C HIS A 117 12.69 21.86 -20.50
N VAL A 118 11.95 22.92 -20.83
CA VAL A 118 10.83 23.50 -20.06
C VAL A 118 9.87 22.42 -19.52
N LEU A 119 9.54 21.44 -20.35
CA LEU A 119 8.62 20.36 -20.00
C LEU A 119 9.17 19.41 -18.93
N GLN A 120 10.48 19.13 -18.95
CA GLN A 120 11.12 18.31 -17.91
C GLN A 120 11.15 19.05 -16.58
N ALA A 121 11.52 20.33 -16.59
CA ALA A 121 11.52 21.18 -15.39
C ALA A 121 10.11 21.27 -14.76
N MET A 122 9.09 21.47 -15.60
CA MET A 122 7.69 21.47 -15.18
C MET A 122 7.28 20.12 -14.55
N LEU A 123 7.58 19.01 -15.22
CA LEU A 123 7.22 17.67 -14.72
C LEU A 123 7.96 17.32 -13.42
N LEU A 124 9.21 17.74 -13.24
CA LEU A 124 9.96 17.52 -11.99
C LEU A 124 9.30 18.23 -10.81
N ALA A 125 8.89 19.47 -11.01
CA ALA A 125 8.22 20.25 -9.96
C ALA A 125 6.80 19.72 -9.68
N ILE A 126 6.03 19.36 -10.70
CA ILE A 126 4.74 18.66 -10.53
C ILE A 126 4.93 17.36 -9.75
N ASN A 127 5.96 16.59 -10.06
CA ASN A 127 6.29 15.36 -9.35
C ASN A 127 6.55 15.64 -7.86
N ALA A 128 7.42 16.60 -7.54
CA ALA A 128 7.67 16.94 -6.14
C ALA A 128 6.38 17.42 -5.45
N HIS A 129 5.59 18.26 -6.12
CA HIS A 129 4.38 18.83 -5.53
C HIS A 129 3.24 17.82 -5.31
N ILE A 130 3.12 16.81 -6.17
CA ILE A 130 2.04 15.81 -6.08
C ILE A 130 2.51 14.55 -5.36
N HIS A 131 3.65 13.98 -5.74
CA HIS A 131 4.12 12.74 -5.10
C HIS A 131 4.67 12.95 -3.70
N TYR A 132 5.24 14.13 -3.39
CA TYR A 132 5.76 14.41 -2.05
C TYR A 132 4.76 15.21 -1.20
N ASP A 133 4.39 16.42 -1.61
CA ASP A 133 3.66 17.35 -0.73
C ASP A 133 2.21 16.91 -0.43
N LEU A 134 1.50 16.41 -1.43
CA LEU A 134 0.05 16.15 -1.37
C LEU A 134 -0.36 15.25 -0.20
N ALA A 135 0.42 14.21 0.10
CA ALA A 135 0.07 13.27 1.14
C ALA A 135 0.06 13.95 2.52
N PHE A 136 1.02 14.85 2.74
CA PHE A 136 1.16 15.64 3.95
C PHE A 136 0.12 16.74 4.05
N VAL A 137 -0.21 17.41 2.94
CA VAL A 137 -1.26 18.44 2.91
C VAL A 137 -2.63 17.82 3.23
N THR A 138 -2.95 16.68 2.61
CA THR A 138 -4.20 15.94 2.85
C THR A 138 -4.33 15.55 4.32
N LEU A 139 -3.23 15.13 4.94
CA LEU A 139 -3.19 14.84 6.37
C LEU A 139 -3.38 16.09 7.24
N GLY A 140 -2.72 17.20 6.90
CA GLY A 140 -2.85 18.48 7.60
C GLY A 140 -4.30 18.97 7.61
N ALA A 141 -4.95 18.93 6.45
CA ALA A 141 -6.36 19.30 6.31
C ALA A 141 -7.29 18.38 7.09
N SER A 142 -7.09 17.07 6.99
CA SER A 142 -7.89 16.08 7.73
C SER A 142 -7.78 16.28 9.25
N ARG A 143 -6.59 16.66 9.75
CA ARG A 143 -6.40 17.02 11.16
C ARG A 143 -7.11 18.29 11.55
N HIS A 144 -7.00 19.33 10.74
CA HIS A 144 -7.61 20.63 11.01
C HIS A 144 -9.14 20.51 11.10
N CYS A 145 -9.75 19.71 10.21
CA CYS A 145 -11.18 19.42 10.24
C CYS A 145 -11.62 18.48 11.38
N GLY A 146 -10.69 18.04 12.23
CA GLY A 146 -10.97 17.19 13.38
C GLY A 146 -11.27 15.73 13.03
N ASP A 147 -10.99 15.30 11.80
CA ASP A 147 -11.31 13.94 11.33
C ASP A 147 -10.51 12.87 12.09
N LEU A 148 -9.37 13.25 12.68
CA LEU A 148 -8.51 12.35 13.46
C LEU A 148 -8.77 12.40 14.98
N SER A 149 -9.78 13.17 15.43
CA SER A 149 -10.10 13.27 16.86
C SER A 149 -11.07 12.16 17.30
N ALA A 150 -10.68 11.39 18.32
CA ALA A 150 -11.52 10.33 18.88
C ALA A 150 -12.89 10.83 19.38
N SER A 151 -12.97 12.11 19.75
CA SER A 151 -14.18 12.75 20.30
C SER A 151 -15.39 12.81 19.37
N ARG A 152 -15.23 12.68 18.04
CA ARG A 152 -16.41 12.62 17.13
C ARG A 152 -17.27 11.37 17.36
N HIS A 153 -16.69 10.28 17.87
CA HIS A 153 -17.38 9.00 18.08
C HIS A 153 -17.99 8.85 19.48
N ALA A 154 -17.64 9.73 20.43
CA ALA A 154 -18.08 9.62 21.83
C ALA A 154 -19.51 10.15 22.08
N GLY A 155 -20.11 10.85 21.12
CA GLY A 155 -21.46 11.43 21.23
C GLY A 155 -22.50 10.88 20.24
N MET A 156 -22.13 9.90 19.39
CA MET A 156 -23.04 9.31 18.41
C MET A 156 -23.81 8.13 19.04
N SER A 157 -25.12 8.08 18.83
CA SER A 157 -25.94 6.95 19.28
C SER A 157 -25.53 5.65 18.56
N SER A 158 -25.78 4.49 19.17
CA SER A 158 -25.47 3.16 18.60
C SER A 158 -26.07 2.92 17.21
N VAL A 159 -27.20 3.57 16.92
CA VAL A 159 -27.88 3.54 15.62
C VAL A 159 -27.18 4.44 14.60
N ALA A 160 -26.68 5.61 15.02
CA ALA A 160 -25.87 6.48 14.17
C ALA A 160 -24.48 5.88 13.86
N LEU A 161 -23.90 5.13 14.81
CA LEU A 161 -22.69 4.32 14.60
C LEU A 161 -22.95 3.18 13.60
N SER A 162 -24.08 2.48 13.71
CA SER A 162 -24.47 1.44 12.75
C SER A 162 -24.79 2.01 11.37
N LEU A 163 -25.44 3.18 11.29
CA LEU A 163 -25.66 3.86 10.01
C LEU A 163 -24.36 4.43 9.43
N SER A 164 -23.42 4.96 10.23
CA SER A 164 -22.10 5.40 9.75
C SER A 164 -21.18 4.22 9.40
N ALA A 165 -21.38 3.06 10.02
CA ALA A 165 -20.76 1.82 9.60
C ALA A 165 -21.33 1.36 8.23
N LEU A 166 -22.65 1.47 8.04
CA LEU A 166 -23.33 1.16 6.77
C LEU A 166 -23.09 2.22 5.68
N THR A 167 -22.80 3.47 6.07
CA THR A 167 -22.37 4.55 5.19
C THR A 167 -21.03 5.05 5.66
N THR A 168 -19.97 4.46 5.09
CA THR A 168 -18.73 5.17 4.80
C THR A 168 -17.81 5.49 5.98
N LEU A 169 -17.45 4.45 6.73
CA LEU A 169 -16.28 4.44 7.63
C LEU A 169 -15.46 3.14 7.53
N GLU A 170 -15.71 2.32 6.50
CA GLU A 170 -15.05 1.04 6.37
C GLU A 170 -13.67 1.18 5.72
N ARG A 171 -12.65 0.75 6.47
CA ARG A 171 -11.22 0.54 6.13
C ARG A 171 -10.27 1.74 6.22
N THR A 172 -10.69 2.98 5.99
CA THR A 172 -9.74 4.11 5.93
C THR A 172 -9.72 5.04 7.15
N GLY A 173 -10.73 4.99 8.03
CA GLY A 173 -10.81 5.89 9.19
C GLY A 173 -10.96 7.39 8.85
N VAL A 174 -11.27 7.72 7.59
CA VAL A 174 -11.47 9.08 7.09
C VAL A 174 -12.86 9.16 6.44
N PRO A 175 -13.65 10.23 6.66
CA PRO A 175 -14.96 10.39 6.04
C PRO A 175 -14.88 10.30 4.50
N THR A 176 -15.80 9.59 3.85
CA THR A 176 -15.77 9.44 2.38
C THR A 176 -15.98 10.73 1.61
N VAL A 177 -16.61 11.73 2.22
CA VAL A 177 -16.65 13.09 1.68
C VAL A 177 -15.24 13.60 1.34
N ARG A 178 -14.21 13.24 2.14
CA ARG A 178 -12.81 13.60 1.86
C ARG A 178 -12.31 12.96 0.57
N TYR A 179 -12.62 11.69 0.36
CA TYR A 179 -12.24 11.01 -0.88
C TYR A 179 -12.97 11.60 -2.08
N ARG A 180 -14.26 11.93 -1.95
CA ARG A 180 -15.04 12.57 -3.03
C ARG A 180 -14.49 13.94 -3.38
N ASP A 181 -14.26 14.80 -2.40
CA ASP A 181 -13.67 16.13 -2.61
C ASP A 181 -12.24 16.03 -3.15
N PHE A 182 -11.48 15.04 -2.71
CA PHE A 182 -10.17 14.73 -3.30
C PHE A 182 -10.33 14.39 -4.79
N LEU A 183 -11.34 13.61 -5.20
CA LEU A 183 -11.60 13.30 -6.62
C LEU A 183 -12.08 14.52 -7.43
N VAL A 184 -12.74 15.51 -6.84
CA VAL A 184 -13.11 16.75 -7.54
C VAL A 184 -11.87 17.47 -8.08
N ILE A 185 -10.77 17.49 -7.32
CA ILE A 185 -9.50 18.06 -7.78
C ILE A 185 -8.97 17.31 -9.02
N ASN A 186 -9.12 15.99 -9.12
CA ASN A 186 -8.70 15.23 -10.32
C ASN A 186 -9.47 15.70 -11.57
N GLN A 187 -10.74 16.06 -11.41
CA GLN A 187 -11.53 16.63 -12.50
C GLN A 187 -11.00 18.02 -12.89
N LEU A 188 -10.65 18.86 -11.91
CA LEU A 188 -10.06 20.18 -12.17
C LEU A 188 -8.70 20.09 -12.86
N GLU A 189 -7.86 19.12 -12.47
CA GLU A 189 -6.59 18.84 -13.14
C GLU A 189 -6.83 18.50 -14.61
N TRP A 190 -7.82 17.64 -14.89
CA TRP A 190 -8.20 17.29 -16.26
C TRP A 190 -8.62 18.52 -17.08
N GLU A 191 -9.46 19.39 -16.51
CA GLU A 191 -9.90 20.64 -17.14
C GLU A 191 -8.73 21.62 -17.34
N ALA A 192 -7.77 21.65 -16.41
CA ALA A 192 -6.65 22.58 -16.42
C ALA A 192 -5.50 22.18 -17.35
N ILE A 193 -5.28 20.88 -17.64
CA ILE A 193 -4.14 20.41 -18.47
C ILE A 193 -4.04 21.16 -19.80
N ALA A 194 -5.16 21.34 -20.51
CA ALA A 194 -5.16 22.05 -21.78
C ALA A 194 -4.74 23.52 -21.61
N LYS A 195 -5.29 24.19 -20.60
CA LYS A 195 -4.99 25.60 -20.28
C LYS A 195 -3.53 25.80 -19.88
N ILE A 196 -2.99 24.91 -19.04
CA ILE A 196 -1.58 24.95 -18.61
C ILE A 196 -0.67 24.74 -19.82
N GLN A 197 -0.95 23.74 -20.66
CA GLN A 197 -0.15 23.50 -21.86
C GLN A 197 -0.15 24.70 -22.80
N ASP A 198 -1.32 25.29 -23.05
CA ASP A 198 -1.44 26.45 -23.93
C ASP A 198 -0.64 27.64 -23.39
N VAL A 199 -0.77 27.97 -22.11
CA VAL A 199 -0.08 29.11 -21.49
C VAL A 199 1.44 28.87 -21.40
N VAL A 200 1.86 27.72 -20.85
CA VAL A 200 3.28 27.45 -20.57
C VAL A 200 4.08 27.24 -21.85
N LEU A 201 3.54 26.52 -22.83
CA LEU A 201 4.25 26.24 -24.09
C LEU A 201 4.27 27.46 -25.02
N GLN A 202 3.21 28.26 -25.07
CA GLN A 202 3.21 29.50 -25.87
C GLN A 202 4.28 30.48 -25.37
N GLU A 203 4.43 30.62 -24.05
CA GLU A 203 5.39 31.57 -23.48
C GLU A 203 6.85 31.10 -23.60
N ASN A 204 7.13 29.80 -23.39
CA ASN A 204 8.51 29.33 -23.22
C ASN A 204 9.08 28.61 -24.44
N SER A 205 8.25 28.11 -25.38
CA SER A 205 8.74 27.50 -26.60
C SER A 205 7.72 27.51 -27.75
N PRO A 206 7.59 28.64 -28.46
CA PRO A 206 6.66 28.76 -29.60
C PRO A 206 6.91 27.71 -30.69
N LEU A 207 8.18 27.31 -30.89
CA LEU A 207 8.57 26.28 -31.84
C LEU A 207 8.07 24.88 -31.43
N LEU A 208 8.00 24.53 -30.14
CA LEU A 208 7.41 23.27 -29.67
C LEU A 208 5.88 23.26 -29.75
N TYR A 209 5.24 24.43 -29.56
CA TYR A 209 3.79 24.59 -29.75
C TYR A 209 3.36 24.27 -31.19
N TRP A 210 4.14 24.71 -32.19
CA TRP A 210 3.90 24.38 -33.61
C TRP A 210 4.54 23.06 -34.06
N GLY A 211 5.57 22.58 -33.35
CA GLY A 211 6.54 21.62 -33.87
C GLY A 211 6.25 20.14 -33.74
N ASN A 212 5.30 19.67 -32.91
CA ASN A 212 4.94 18.23 -32.97
C ASN A 212 3.62 17.86 -32.30
N ARG A 213 2.52 17.81 -33.08
CA ARG A 213 1.21 17.30 -32.63
C ARG A 213 1.27 15.86 -32.08
N LEU A 214 2.23 15.06 -32.52
CA LEU A 214 2.43 13.67 -32.06
C LEU A 214 3.14 13.60 -30.70
N THR A 215 4.23 14.36 -30.50
CA THR A 215 4.91 14.46 -29.19
C THR A 215 3.96 15.04 -28.14
N LEU A 216 3.18 16.06 -28.49
CA LEU A 216 2.13 16.62 -27.61
C LEU A 216 1.09 15.58 -27.18
N ARG A 217 0.67 14.67 -28.07
CA ARG A 217 -0.28 13.59 -27.73
C ARG A 217 0.34 12.53 -26.82
N ALA A 218 1.57 12.10 -27.10
CA ALA A 218 2.27 11.11 -26.29
C ALA A 218 2.60 11.65 -24.89
N THR A 219 3.08 12.90 -24.81
CA THR A 219 3.36 13.55 -23.52
C THR A 219 2.09 13.87 -22.76
N ARG A 220 0.97 14.19 -23.44
CA ARG A 220 -0.34 14.33 -22.79
C ARG A 220 -0.77 13.02 -22.14
N TYR A 221 -0.70 11.89 -22.85
CA TYR A 221 -1.05 10.59 -22.29
C TYR A 221 -0.12 10.16 -21.14
N PHE A 222 1.20 10.37 -21.30
CA PHE A 222 2.18 10.05 -20.26
C PHE A 222 2.02 10.92 -19.01
N GLY A 223 1.89 12.24 -19.18
CA GLY A 223 1.65 13.17 -18.08
C GLY A 223 0.31 12.90 -17.37
N GLN A 224 -0.75 12.59 -18.12
CA GLN A 224 -2.05 12.20 -17.55
C GLN A 224 -1.96 10.95 -16.68
N ARG A 225 -1.31 9.90 -17.19
CA ARG A 225 -1.17 8.65 -16.45
C ARG A 225 -0.31 8.83 -15.20
N LEU A 226 0.78 9.59 -15.31
CA LEU A 226 1.66 9.92 -14.21
C LEU A 226 0.91 10.70 -13.12
N LEU A 227 0.11 11.71 -13.49
CA LEU A 227 -0.73 12.47 -12.57
C LEU A 227 -1.77 11.60 -11.85
N MET A 228 -2.50 10.76 -12.59
CA MET A 228 -3.51 9.87 -12.00
C MET A 228 -2.90 8.87 -11.03
N ASP A 229 -1.84 8.17 -11.44
CA ASP A 229 -1.15 7.20 -10.59
C ASP A 229 -0.54 7.89 -9.35
N ALA A 230 -0.04 9.12 -9.48
CA ALA A 230 0.48 9.93 -8.38
C ALA A 230 -0.58 10.28 -7.34
N ARG A 231 -1.74 10.74 -7.80
CA ARG A 231 -2.85 11.17 -6.94
C ARG A 231 -3.45 9.99 -6.18
N ASP A 232 -3.64 8.86 -6.86
CA ASP A 232 -4.09 7.63 -6.21
C ASP A 232 -3.08 7.16 -5.15
N SER A 233 -1.78 7.12 -5.51
CA SER A 233 -0.72 6.75 -4.56
C SER A 233 -0.68 7.69 -3.35
N SER A 234 -0.85 8.99 -3.58
CA SER A 234 -0.85 9.99 -2.51
C SER A 234 -2.00 9.78 -1.53
N TRP A 235 -3.20 9.44 -2.01
CA TRP A 235 -4.32 9.10 -1.13
C TRP A 235 -3.99 7.92 -0.21
N TYR A 236 -3.40 6.85 -0.75
CA TYR A 236 -2.95 5.70 0.04
C TYR A 236 -1.87 6.08 1.05
N GLN A 237 -0.90 6.89 0.65
CA GLN A 237 0.15 7.39 1.53
C GLN A 237 -0.41 8.27 2.66
N THR A 238 -1.42 9.09 2.39
CA THR A 238 -2.16 9.82 3.44
C THR A 238 -2.80 8.85 4.42
N MET A 239 -3.45 7.78 3.95
CA MET A 239 -4.04 6.78 4.85
C MET A 239 -2.97 6.10 5.73
N LEU A 240 -1.80 5.78 5.16
CA LEU A 240 -0.67 5.27 5.93
C LEU A 240 -0.24 6.25 7.03
N LEU A 241 -0.12 7.54 6.72
CA LEU A 241 0.28 8.56 7.69
C LEU A 241 -0.79 8.81 8.76
N ILE A 242 -2.07 8.73 8.41
CA ILE A 242 -3.19 8.91 9.35
C ILE A 242 -3.17 7.82 10.42
N HIS A 243 -2.92 6.57 10.02
CA HIS A 243 -2.93 5.41 10.91
C HIS A 243 -1.56 5.08 11.53
N ALA A 244 -0.52 5.84 11.20
CA ALA A 244 0.80 5.71 11.81
C ALA A 244 0.76 6.16 13.28
N ARG A 245 0.99 5.22 14.20
CA ARG A 245 0.71 5.38 15.63
C ARG A 245 1.77 6.21 16.37
N ASN A 246 3.01 6.16 15.90
CA ASN A 246 4.15 6.80 16.56
C ASN A 246 5.10 7.46 15.54
N ASP A 247 6.09 8.22 16.04
CA ASP A 247 7.02 8.96 15.17
C ASP A 247 7.88 8.03 14.30
N ARG A 248 8.15 6.80 14.75
CA ARG A 248 8.90 5.82 13.96
C ARG A 248 8.09 5.31 12.77
N GLU A 249 6.82 4.97 12.97
CA GLU A 249 5.92 4.57 11.87
C GLU A 249 5.76 5.71 10.86
N ARG A 250 5.58 6.95 11.35
CA ARG A 250 5.49 8.14 10.49
C ARG A 250 6.76 8.36 9.69
N ASP A 251 7.93 8.21 10.30
CA ASP A 251 9.22 8.33 9.59
C ASP A 251 9.36 7.30 8.46
N ILE A 252 8.98 6.05 8.70
CA ILE A 252 8.98 4.99 7.68
C ILE A 252 8.09 5.36 6.50
N VAL A 253 6.87 5.84 6.76
CA VAL A 253 5.93 6.25 5.70
C VAL A 253 6.45 7.50 4.97
N THR A 254 7.03 8.48 5.67
CA THR A 254 7.66 9.64 5.04
C THR A 254 8.81 9.23 4.12
N ARG A 255 9.65 8.27 4.53
CA ARG A 255 10.72 7.73 3.68
C ARG A 255 10.18 7.00 2.45
N LEU A 256 9.05 6.29 2.57
CA LEU A 256 8.35 5.71 1.42
C LEU A 256 7.92 6.78 0.42
N ILE A 257 7.30 7.86 0.91
CA ILE A 257 6.85 8.99 0.07
C ILE A 257 8.05 9.63 -0.65
N ASP A 258 9.14 9.91 0.07
CA ASP A 258 10.36 10.49 -0.50
C ASP A 258 11.01 9.58 -1.55
N ALA A 259 11.08 8.28 -1.28
CA ALA A 259 11.62 7.29 -2.20
C ALA A 259 10.80 7.24 -3.50
N TYR A 260 9.47 7.26 -3.40
CA TYR A 260 8.59 7.24 -4.56
C TYR A 260 8.73 8.51 -5.43
N ALA A 261 8.66 9.69 -4.80
CA ALA A 261 8.86 10.96 -5.49
C ALA A 261 10.25 11.07 -6.12
N SER A 262 11.26 10.50 -5.47
CA SER A 262 12.65 10.44 -5.96
C SER A 262 12.82 9.53 -7.17
N SER A 263 12.22 8.34 -7.18
CA SER A 263 12.25 7.43 -8.33
C SER A 263 11.62 8.07 -9.56
N MET A 264 10.50 8.76 -9.36
CA MET A 264 9.82 9.48 -10.43
C MET A 264 10.63 10.68 -10.94
N ALA A 265 11.32 11.41 -10.05
CA ALA A 265 12.24 12.48 -10.46
C ALA A 265 13.38 11.96 -11.34
N ASP A 266 13.95 10.80 -11.00
CA ASP A 266 14.99 10.16 -11.82
C ASP A 266 14.44 9.75 -13.20
N LEU A 267 13.21 9.23 -13.27
CA LEU A 267 12.53 8.88 -14.53
C LEU A 267 12.32 10.12 -15.43
N ILE A 268 11.87 11.23 -14.85
CA ILE A 268 11.60 12.46 -15.60
C ILE A 268 12.90 13.06 -16.15
N GLN A 269 13.99 13.01 -15.39
CA GLN A 269 15.32 13.42 -15.88
C GLN A 269 15.79 12.59 -17.07
N MET A 270 15.37 11.32 -17.16
CA MET A 270 15.69 10.45 -18.29
C MET A 270 14.91 10.79 -19.57
N MET A 271 13.83 11.57 -19.50
CA MET A 271 13.02 11.96 -20.66
C MET A 271 13.79 12.89 -21.60
N SER A 272 14.53 12.33 -22.57
CA SER A 272 15.23 13.12 -23.59
C SER A 272 14.39 13.23 -24.88
N VAL A 273 14.54 14.35 -25.59
CA VAL A 273 14.01 14.54 -26.95
C VAL A 273 14.84 13.73 -27.98
N MET A 274 16.04 13.28 -27.59
CA MET A 274 16.95 12.50 -28.43
C MET A 274 16.71 10.98 -28.30
N PRO A 275 16.28 10.28 -29.37
CA PRO A 275 15.86 8.87 -29.30
C PRO A 275 16.92 7.88 -28.78
N HIS A 276 18.21 8.12 -29.03
CA HIS A 276 19.29 7.22 -28.60
C HIS A 276 19.53 7.28 -27.08
N GLN A 277 19.42 8.46 -26.47
CA GLN A 277 19.51 8.63 -25.02
C GLN A 277 18.29 8.02 -24.31
N VAL A 278 17.11 8.06 -24.94
CA VAL A 278 15.91 7.37 -24.45
C VAL A 278 16.12 5.86 -24.41
N VAL A 279 16.75 5.26 -25.41
CA VAL A 279 17.04 3.81 -25.44
C VAL A 279 18.07 3.42 -24.37
N GLU A 280 19.14 4.18 -24.23
CA GLU A 280 20.18 3.92 -23.23
C GLU A 280 19.67 4.11 -21.79
N HIS A 281 18.88 5.15 -21.54
CA HIS A 281 18.24 5.42 -20.25
C HIS A 281 17.09 4.46 -19.95
N ALA A 282 16.29 4.06 -20.94
CA ALA A 282 15.29 3.02 -20.79
C ALA A 282 15.95 1.69 -20.43
N VAL A 283 17.06 1.30 -21.08
CA VAL A 283 17.84 0.12 -20.70
C VAL A 283 18.42 0.26 -19.28
N SER A 284 18.82 1.45 -18.86
CA SER A 284 19.28 1.72 -17.49
C SER A 284 18.16 1.60 -16.44
N TRP A 285 16.95 2.07 -16.75
CA TRP A 285 15.76 1.96 -15.90
C TRP A 285 15.22 0.52 -15.87
N PHE A 286 15.21 -0.16 -17.02
CA PHE A 286 14.90 -1.59 -17.13
C PHE A 286 15.92 -2.48 -16.40
N ARG A 287 17.16 -2.01 -16.16
CA ARG A 287 18.16 -2.70 -15.31
C ARG A 287 18.07 -2.26 -13.84
N ARG A 288 17.71 -1.00 -13.58
CA ARG A 288 17.41 -0.43 -12.25
C ARG A 288 15.96 -0.67 -11.86
N GLY A 289 15.47 -1.91 -11.94
CA GLY A 289 14.17 -2.25 -11.37
C GLY A 289 14.15 -1.84 -9.90
N GLU A 290 13.46 -0.74 -9.60
CA GLU A 290 13.53 0.05 -8.36
C GLU A 290 13.74 -0.85 -7.15
N ARG A 291 14.94 -0.80 -6.57
CA ARG A 291 15.14 -1.34 -5.24
C ARG A 291 14.60 -0.26 -4.32
N ILE A 292 13.42 -0.50 -3.75
CA ILE A 292 13.15 0.07 -2.43
C ILE A 292 14.39 -0.26 -1.60
N ASP A 293 14.95 0.77 -0.98
CA ASP A 293 16.12 0.60 -0.13
C ASP A 293 15.89 -0.58 0.84
N PRO A 294 16.84 -1.53 0.98
CA PRO A 294 16.61 -2.72 1.80
C PRO A 294 16.20 -2.42 3.24
N GLU A 295 16.70 -1.34 3.83
CA GLU A 295 16.33 -0.91 5.17
C GLU A 295 14.88 -0.40 5.19
N LEU A 296 14.50 0.43 4.20
CA LEU A 296 13.12 0.88 4.04
C LEU A 296 12.16 -0.29 3.78
N GLN A 297 12.54 -1.26 2.94
CA GLN A 297 11.74 -2.46 2.68
C GLN A 297 11.54 -3.28 3.96
N ALA A 298 12.60 -3.49 4.74
CA ALA A 298 12.52 -4.18 6.03
C ALA A 298 11.63 -3.41 7.02
N GLY A 299 11.80 -2.09 7.11
CA GLY A 299 10.99 -1.23 7.97
C GLY A 299 9.50 -1.25 7.60
N LEU A 300 9.17 -1.24 6.31
CA LEU A 300 7.78 -1.39 5.83
C LEU A 300 7.23 -2.79 6.07
N THR A 301 8.05 -3.83 5.93
CA THR A 301 7.63 -5.21 6.25
C THR A 301 7.31 -5.34 7.74
N ASP A 302 8.17 -4.80 8.61
CA ASP A 302 7.95 -4.74 10.06
C ASP A 302 6.70 -3.90 10.43
N LEU A 303 6.49 -2.79 9.72
CA LEU A 303 5.30 -1.96 9.87
C LEU A 303 4.03 -2.75 9.53
N ALA A 304 4.04 -3.52 8.45
CA ALA A 304 2.90 -4.34 8.07
C ALA A 304 2.57 -5.41 9.13
N CYS A 305 3.58 -6.01 9.75
CA CYS A 305 3.36 -6.97 10.83
C CYS A 305 2.87 -6.31 12.13
N SER A 306 3.33 -5.09 12.43
CA SER A 306 3.03 -4.43 13.72
C SER A 306 1.76 -3.60 13.71
N ASN A 307 1.29 -3.16 12.54
CA ASN A 307 0.11 -2.30 12.41
C ASN A 307 -0.92 -2.92 11.45
N ALA A 308 -1.78 -3.78 12.01
CA ALA A 308 -2.83 -4.50 11.28
C ALA A 308 -3.79 -3.59 10.50
N THR A 309 -4.00 -2.34 10.95
CA THR A 309 -4.89 -1.37 10.29
C THR A 309 -4.40 -1.02 8.88
N ILE A 310 -3.09 -0.93 8.69
CA ILE A 310 -2.46 -0.52 7.43
C ILE A 310 -1.67 -1.64 6.75
N ALA A 311 -1.64 -2.84 7.33
CA ALA A 311 -0.82 -3.96 6.85
C ALA A 311 -1.00 -4.22 5.35
N ASP A 312 -2.25 -4.44 4.91
CA ASP A 312 -2.56 -4.68 3.51
C ASP A 312 -2.15 -3.50 2.61
N LEU A 313 -2.26 -2.27 3.11
CA LEU A 313 -1.91 -1.08 2.35
C LEU A 313 -0.39 -0.94 2.18
N VAL A 314 0.37 -1.18 3.25
CA VAL A 314 1.84 -1.20 3.20
C VAL A 314 2.35 -2.28 2.25
N LEU A 315 1.75 -3.48 2.30
CA LEU A 315 2.12 -4.58 1.40
C LEU A 315 1.79 -4.27 -0.06
N ARG A 316 0.71 -3.54 -0.32
CA ARG A 316 0.38 -3.05 -1.65
C ARG A 316 1.44 -2.06 -2.15
N GLU A 317 1.82 -1.09 -1.33
CA GLU A 317 2.85 -0.09 -1.70
C GLU A 317 4.21 -0.75 -1.95
N LEU A 318 4.59 -1.74 -1.14
CA LEU A 318 5.78 -2.56 -1.38
C LEU A 318 5.72 -3.28 -2.73
N ALA A 319 4.60 -3.94 -3.04
CA ALA A 319 4.43 -4.65 -4.30
C ALA A 319 4.49 -3.71 -5.50
N PHE A 320 3.77 -2.59 -5.44
CA PHE A 320 3.72 -1.58 -6.49
C PHE A 320 5.08 -0.89 -6.70
N GLY A 321 5.76 -0.49 -5.63
CA GLY A 321 7.10 0.09 -5.65
C GLY A 321 8.22 -0.90 -6.04
N GLY A 322 7.88 -2.12 -6.43
CA GLY A 322 8.83 -3.07 -6.99
C GLY A 322 9.73 -3.77 -5.96
N ALA A 323 9.30 -3.85 -4.70
CA ALA A 323 9.97 -4.63 -3.66
C ALA A 323 10.29 -6.05 -4.14
N ASP A 324 11.37 -6.62 -3.62
CA ASP A 324 11.72 -7.99 -3.97
C ASP A 324 10.72 -8.97 -3.36
N ALA A 325 9.79 -9.45 -4.18
CA ALA A 325 8.65 -10.20 -3.69
C ALA A 325 9.05 -11.50 -2.94
N ILE A 326 10.15 -12.13 -3.35
CA ILE A 326 10.70 -13.31 -2.68
C ILE A 326 11.18 -12.94 -1.28
N SER A 327 12.01 -11.89 -1.17
CA SER A 327 12.55 -11.42 0.11
C SER A 327 11.46 -11.00 1.09
N VAL A 328 10.46 -10.23 0.65
CA VAL A 328 9.36 -9.78 1.52
C VAL A 328 8.51 -10.96 1.98
N THR A 329 8.13 -11.87 1.07
CA THR A 329 7.35 -13.05 1.43
C THR A 329 8.09 -13.90 2.46
N PHE A 330 9.40 -14.09 2.30
CA PHE A 330 10.20 -14.87 3.25
C PHE A 330 10.30 -14.20 4.61
N ALA A 331 10.53 -12.89 4.66
CA ALA A 331 10.55 -12.14 5.91
C ALA A 331 9.21 -12.25 6.66
N LEU A 332 8.08 -12.23 5.95
CA LEU A 332 6.75 -12.44 6.54
C LEU A 332 6.59 -13.87 7.06
N LEU A 333 6.99 -14.88 6.29
CA LEU A 333 6.92 -16.29 6.71
C LEU A 333 7.83 -16.59 7.92
N GLU A 334 9.04 -16.02 7.98
CA GLU A 334 9.95 -16.14 9.11
C GLU A 334 9.35 -15.53 10.39
N LYS A 335 8.59 -14.45 10.26
CA LYS A 335 7.80 -13.83 11.34
C LYS A 335 6.51 -14.59 11.66
N LYS A 336 6.24 -15.73 11.00
CA LYS A 336 5.02 -16.54 11.12
C LYS A 336 3.74 -15.83 10.65
N GLU A 337 3.88 -14.83 9.79
CA GLU A 337 2.78 -14.05 9.21
C GLU A 337 2.34 -14.63 7.86
N SER A 338 1.90 -15.90 7.86
CA SER A 338 1.49 -16.61 6.63
C SER A 338 0.36 -15.91 5.89
N ARG A 339 -0.59 -15.29 6.60
CA ARG A 339 -1.67 -14.49 6.00
C ARG A 339 -1.10 -13.33 5.18
N LEU A 340 -0.22 -12.54 5.79
CA LEU A 340 0.38 -11.37 5.15
C LEU A 340 1.27 -11.79 3.97
N ALA A 341 2.02 -12.89 4.10
CA ALA A 341 2.80 -13.46 3.01
C ALA A 341 1.91 -13.80 1.78
N GLY A 342 0.75 -14.41 2.01
CA GLY A 342 -0.22 -14.71 0.97
C GLY A 342 -0.84 -13.45 0.33
N VAL A 343 -1.24 -12.49 1.16
CA VAL A 343 -1.79 -11.18 0.71
C VAL A 343 -0.77 -10.44 -0.14
N PHE A 344 0.49 -10.38 0.32
CA PHE A 344 1.57 -9.74 -0.42
C PHE A 344 1.88 -10.48 -1.72
N GLY A 345 1.93 -11.82 -1.72
CA GLY A 345 2.11 -12.60 -2.95
C GLY A 345 1.03 -12.31 -3.99
N ARG A 346 -0.24 -12.18 -3.57
CA ARG A 346 -1.35 -11.75 -4.43
C ARG A 346 -1.12 -10.36 -5.01
N MET A 347 -0.73 -9.40 -4.17
CA MET A 347 -0.44 -8.03 -4.60
C MET A 347 0.76 -7.97 -5.56
N ALA A 348 1.79 -8.80 -5.34
CA ALA A 348 2.94 -8.90 -6.23
C ALA A 348 2.55 -9.43 -7.62
N LEU A 349 1.60 -10.37 -7.71
CA LEU A 349 1.08 -10.83 -9.00
C LEU A 349 0.27 -9.75 -9.74
N ALA A 350 -0.52 -8.96 -9.00
CA ALA A 350 -1.42 -7.96 -9.57
C ALA A 350 -0.70 -6.65 -9.95
N HIS A 351 0.13 -6.13 -9.03
CA HIS A 351 0.60 -4.75 -9.07
C HIS A 351 2.10 -4.59 -9.32
N ALA A 352 2.91 -5.63 -9.10
CA ALA A 352 4.35 -5.48 -9.26
C ALA A 352 4.76 -5.22 -10.72
N PRO A 353 5.86 -4.47 -10.93
CA PRO A 353 6.45 -4.28 -12.25
C PRO A 353 6.68 -5.60 -12.97
N ARG A 354 6.50 -5.61 -14.29
CA ARG A 354 6.48 -6.84 -15.11
C ARG A 354 7.66 -7.78 -14.84
N GLN A 355 8.88 -7.25 -14.74
CA GLN A 355 10.07 -8.06 -14.47
C GLN A 355 10.08 -8.66 -13.05
N ARG A 356 9.66 -7.91 -12.04
CA ARG A 356 9.56 -8.38 -10.64
C ARG A 356 8.54 -9.50 -10.51
N ARG A 357 7.38 -9.30 -11.13
CA ARG A 357 6.33 -10.30 -11.24
C ARG A 357 6.82 -11.58 -11.92
N GLN A 358 7.49 -11.46 -13.08
CA GLN A 358 8.07 -12.61 -13.78
C GLN A 358 9.12 -13.34 -12.95
N ARG A 359 9.97 -12.61 -12.21
CA ARG A 359 10.93 -13.22 -11.28
C ARG A 359 10.23 -13.98 -10.16
N PHE A 360 9.17 -13.43 -9.59
CA PHE A 360 8.38 -14.09 -8.55
C PHE A 360 7.67 -15.34 -9.08
N VAL A 361 7.04 -15.27 -10.26
CA VAL A 361 6.42 -16.43 -10.92
C VAL A 361 7.46 -17.52 -11.20
N ARG A 362 8.64 -17.18 -11.74
CA ARG A 362 9.73 -18.15 -11.95
C ARG A 362 10.23 -18.78 -10.65
N PHE A 363 10.15 -18.06 -9.54
CA PHE A 363 10.47 -18.64 -8.23
C PHE A 363 9.40 -19.67 -7.83
N LEU A 364 8.12 -19.35 -7.96
CA LEU A 364 7.01 -20.26 -7.68
C LEU A 364 7.06 -21.52 -8.57
N GLU A 365 7.39 -21.36 -9.86
CA GLU A 365 7.52 -22.45 -10.84
C GLU A 365 8.59 -23.48 -10.45
N ARG A 366 9.63 -23.10 -9.71
CA ARG A 366 10.69 -24.03 -9.27
C ARG A 366 10.18 -25.09 -8.29
N GLY A 367 9.05 -24.86 -7.62
CA GLY A 367 8.47 -25.83 -6.69
C GLY A 367 9.39 -26.19 -5.51
N THR A 368 10.30 -25.30 -5.10
CA THR A 368 11.11 -25.50 -3.89
C THR A 368 10.23 -25.54 -2.64
N PRO A 369 10.68 -26.09 -1.50
CA PRO A 369 9.90 -26.09 -0.26
C PRO A 369 9.34 -24.71 0.11
N GLN A 370 10.13 -23.65 -0.06
CA GLN A 370 9.71 -22.28 0.20
C GLN A 370 8.67 -21.77 -0.82
N ALA A 371 8.81 -22.15 -2.10
CA ALA A 371 7.83 -21.81 -3.13
C ALA A 371 6.48 -22.49 -2.87
N ILE A 372 6.50 -23.71 -2.36
CA ILE A 372 5.30 -24.47 -1.99
C ILE A 372 4.60 -23.80 -0.80
N VAL A 373 5.32 -23.48 0.28
CA VAL A 373 4.77 -22.76 1.44
C VAL A 373 4.22 -21.39 1.04
N THR A 374 4.92 -20.69 0.14
CA THR A 374 4.43 -19.41 -0.40
C THR A 374 3.12 -19.60 -1.19
N THR A 375 3.06 -20.64 -2.03
CA THR A 375 1.87 -20.95 -2.83
C THR A 375 0.68 -21.31 -1.94
N GLU A 376 0.92 -22.07 -0.87
CA GLU A 376 -0.09 -22.41 0.15
C GLU A 376 -0.62 -21.15 0.84
N ALA A 377 0.26 -20.26 1.28
CA ALA A 377 -0.13 -18.97 1.86
C ALA A 377 -0.97 -18.12 0.88
N MET A 378 -0.60 -18.11 -0.40
CA MET A 378 -1.34 -17.40 -1.45
C MET A 378 -2.74 -17.99 -1.69
N LEU A 379 -2.88 -19.32 -1.68
CA LEU A 379 -4.18 -19.99 -1.76
C LEU A 379 -5.07 -19.63 -0.57
N ALA A 380 -4.52 -19.66 0.65
CA ALA A 380 -5.21 -19.26 1.86
C ALA A 380 -5.64 -17.78 1.83
N ALA A 381 -4.87 -16.92 1.15
CA ALA A 381 -5.22 -15.52 0.89
C ALA A 381 -6.20 -15.34 -0.30
N GLY A 382 -6.79 -16.42 -0.83
CA GLY A 382 -7.81 -16.39 -1.88
C GLY A 382 -7.26 -16.17 -3.30
N VAL A 383 -5.97 -16.40 -3.55
CA VAL A 383 -5.44 -16.38 -4.92
C VAL A 383 -6.03 -17.55 -5.71
N SER A 384 -6.61 -17.25 -6.88
CA SER A 384 -7.13 -18.27 -7.77
C SER A 384 -6.01 -19.24 -8.19
N PRO A 385 -6.20 -20.57 -8.08
CA PRO A 385 -5.24 -21.57 -8.55
C PRO A 385 -4.85 -21.40 -10.02
N LYS A 386 -5.72 -20.81 -10.84
CA LYS A 386 -5.45 -20.53 -12.27
C LYS A 386 -4.32 -19.51 -12.49
N LEU A 387 -4.03 -18.69 -11.48
CA LEU A 387 -2.98 -17.67 -11.51
C LEU A 387 -1.64 -18.18 -10.95
N LEU A 388 -1.61 -19.43 -10.47
CA LEU A 388 -0.46 -20.03 -9.80
C LEU A 388 0.17 -21.12 -10.68
N PRO A 389 1.51 -21.32 -10.62
CA PRO A 389 2.16 -22.37 -11.39
C PRO A 389 1.70 -23.78 -11.02
N PRO A 390 1.65 -24.73 -11.97
CA PRO A 390 1.10 -26.07 -11.74
C PRO A 390 1.96 -26.94 -10.81
N ALA A 391 3.28 -26.77 -10.82
CA ALA A 391 4.21 -27.60 -10.04
C ALA A 391 3.96 -27.52 -8.51
N PRO A 392 3.95 -26.33 -7.86
CA PRO A 392 3.66 -26.25 -6.43
C PRO A 392 2.21 -26.66 -6.10
N LEU A 393 1.24 -26.45 -7.00
CA LEU A 393 -0.13 -26.89 -6.79
C LEU A 393 -0.26 -28.42 -6.80
N ALA A 394 0.48 -29.10 -7.67
CA ALA A 394 0.51 -30.57 -7.73
C ALA A 394 1.10 -31.17 -6.44
N GLU A 395 2.17 -30.56 -5.92
CA GLU A 395 2.78 -30.95 -4.65
C GLU A 395 1.85 -30.70 -3.45
N LEU A 396 1.17 -29.54 -3.38
CA LEU A 396 0.18 -29.28 -2.34
C LEU A 396 -0.97 -30.27 -2.39
N ARG A 397 -1.46 -30.59 -3.59
CA ARG A 397 -2.48 -31.61 -3.80
C ARG A 397 -2.02 -32.96 -3.24
N ALA A 398 -0.80 -33.41 -3.59
CA ALA A 398 -0.25 -34.66 -3.09
C ALA A 398 -0.12 -34.67 -1.56
N ARG A 399 0.39 -33.58 -0.97
CA ARG A 399 0.54 -33.43 0.50
C ARG A 399 -0.78 -33.50 1.23
N TRP A 400 -1.79 -32.77 0.76
CA TRP A 400 -3.11 -32.72 1.38
C TRP A 400 -3.88 -34.02 1.20
N THR A 401 -3.79 -34.69 0.05
CA THR A 401 -4.34 -36.04 -0.13
C THR A 401 -3.71 -37.03 0.85
N ALA A 402 -2.38 -37.06 0.95
CA ALA A 402 -1.68 -37.92 1.91
C ALA A 402 -2.02 -37.56 3.37
N GLN A 403 -2.32 -36.28 3.66
CA GLN A 403 -2.78 -35.85 4.98
C GLN A 403 -4.17 -36.40 5.31
N LEU A 404 -5.10 -36.40 4.35
CA LEU A 404 -6.42 -37.00 4.55
C LEU A 404 -6.35 -38.50 4.83
N GLU A 405 -5.49 -39.23 4.11
CA GLU A 405 -5.24 -40.66 4.36
C GLU A 405 -4.70 -40.91 5.78
N ARG A 406 -3.74 -40.09 6.22
CA ARG A 406 -3.21 -40.14 7.60
C ARG A 406 -4.28 -39.82 8.64
N ASN A 407 -5.08 -38.78 8.41
CA ASN A 407 -6.17 -38.40 9.33
C ASN A 407 -7.21 -39.52 9.46
N ALA A 408 -7.52 -40.20 8.36
CA ALA A 408 -8.43 -41.34 8.35
C ALA A 408 -7.87 -42.51 9.18
N ALA A 409 -6.60 -42.88 8.99
CA ALA A 409 -5.94 -43.91 9.79
C ALA A 409 -5.88 -43.53 11.28
N CYS A 410 -5.56 -42.26 11.59
CA CYS A 410 -5.54 -41.76 12.95
C CYS A 410 -6.92 -41.80 13.61
N SER A 411 -7.99 -41.44 12.87
CA SER A 411 -9.37 -41.48 13.36
C SER A 411 -9.81 -42.88 13.79
N VAL A 412 -9.35 -43.93 13.08
CA VAL A 412 -9.57 -45.33 13.47
C VAL A 412 -8.81 -45.66 14.77
N ALA A 413 -7.57 -45.20 14.91
CA ALA A 413 -6.76 -45.44 16.10
C ALA A 413 -7.29 -44.74 17.36
N VAL A 414 -7.97 -43.59 17.22
CA VAL A 414 -8.55 -42.82 18.33
C VAL A 414 -10.08 -42.93 18.43
N ALA A 415 -10.68 -43.97 17.86
CA ALA A 415 -12.13 -44.13 17.77
C ALA A 415 -12.86 -44.01 19.13
N ASP A 416 -12.22 -44.41 20.22
CA ASP A 416 -12.76 -44.33 21.59
C ASP A 416 -12.72 -42.90 22.18
N HIS A 417 -12.14 -41.92 21.48
CA HIS A 417 -11.91 -40.56 21.94
C HIS A 417 -12.68 -39.54 21.08
N GLN A 418 -13.98 -39.40 21.35
CA GLN A 418 -14.93 -38.62 20.54
C GLN A 418 -14.44 -37.20 20.16
N VAL A 419 -13.86 -36.46 21.11
CA VAL A 419 -13.34 -35.09 20.87
C VAL A 419 -12.23 -35.05 19.81
N LEU A 420 -11.35 -36.06 19.77
CA LEU A 420 -10.28 -36.13 18.78
C LEU A 420 -10.81 -36.53 17.41
N VAL A 421 -11.79 -37.43 17.37
CA VAL A 421 -12.47 -37.82 16.12
C VAL A 421 -13.20 -36.63 15.49
N GLU A 422 -13.91 -35.84 16.29
CA GLU A 422 -14.57 -34.60 15.83
C GLU A 422 -13.55 -33.60 15.28
N ALA A 423 -12.46 -33.35 16.01
CA ALA A 423 -11.40 -32.43 15.57
C ALA A 423 -10.70 -32.89 14.26
N LEU A 424 -10.45 -34.19 14.10
CA LEU A 424 -9.87 -34.76 12.88
C LEU A 424 -10.83 -34.64 11.69
N SER A 425 -12.13 -34.83 11.94
CA SER A 425 -13.19 -34.69 10.94
C SER A 425 -13.32 -33.24 10.45
N ASP A 426 -13.34 -32.27 11.36
CA ASP A 426 -13.39 -30.84 11.02
C ASP A 426 -12.16 -30.41 10.22
N TYR A 427 -10.97 -30.87 10.63
CA TYR A 427 -9.75 -30.62 9.88
C TYR A 427 -9.79 -31.28 8.49
N ALA A 428 -10.24 -32.54 8.38
CA ALA A 428 -10.39 -33.22 7.09
C ALA A 428 -11.38 -32.48 6.17
N ASN A 429 -12.47 -31.95 6.69
CA ASN A 429 -13.42 -31.13 5.92
C ASN A 429 -12.75 -29.87 5.37
N THR A 430 -11.91 -29.20 6.16
CA THR A 430 -11.15 -28.02 5.71
C THR A 430 -10.21 -28.39 4.55
N VAL A 431 -9.45 -29.48 4.69
CA VAL A 431 -8.53 -29.95 3.64
C VAL A 431 -9.28 -30.35 2.36
N ARG A 432 -10.47 -30.96 2.48
CA ARG A 432 -11.32 -31.29 1.31
C ARG A 432 -11.79 -30.04 0.57
N VAL A 433 -12.12 -28.95 1.27
CA VAL A 433 -12.50 -27.67 0.65
C VAL A 433 -11.34 -27.10 -0.18
N GLU A 434 -10.12 -27.13 0.34
CA GLU A 434 -8.94 -26.66 -0.40
C GLU A 434 -8.60 -27.57 -1.59
N LEU A 435 -8.69 -28.89 -1.44
CA LEU A 435 -8.52 -29.83 -2.55
C LEU A 435 -9.56 -29.62 -3.66
N ALA A 436 -10.81 -29.31 -3.29
CA ALA A 436 -11.86 -28.98 -4.25
C ALA A 436 -11.53 -27.71 -5.05
N ARG A 437 -10.96 -26.67 -4.41
CA ARG A 437 -10.45 -25.49 -5.10
C ARG A 437 -9.36 -25.83 -6.12
N LEU A 438 -8.55 -26.84 -5.84
CA LEU A 438 -7.53 -27.36 -6.76
C LEU A 438 -8.10 -28.30 -7.84
N GLY A 439 -9.41 -28.44 -7.97
CA GLY A 439 -10.05 -29.27 -8.99
C GLY A 439 -10.00 -30.77 -8.70
N VAL A 440 -9.71 -31.18 -7.47
CA VAL A 440 -9.90 -32.57 -7.03
C VAL A 440 -11.39 -32.77 -6.78
N ALA A 441 -12.01 -33.71 -7.51
CA ALA A 441 -13.40 -34.03 -7.29
C ALA A 441 -13.63 -34.43 -5.82
N LYS A 442 -14.80 -34.08 -5.27
CA LYS A 442 -15.26 -34.65 -3.99
C LYS A 442 -15.26 -36.17 -4.17
N GLU A 443 -14.22 -36.86 -3.71
CA GLU A 443 -14.33 -38.30 -3.56
C GLU A 443 -15.48 -38.52 -2.57
N ARG A 444 -16.54 -39.20 -3.03
CA ARG A 444 -17.52 -39.78 -2.11
C ARG A 444 -16.73 -40.59 -1.11
N ASP A 445 -17.00 -40.39 0.19
CA ASP A 445 -16.34 -41.10 1.31
C ASP A 445 -15.99 -42.52 0.87
N ARG A 446 -14.74 -42.73 0.46
CA ARG A 446 -14.25 -44.08 0.25
C ARG A 446 -14.22 -44.66 1.66
N PRO A 447 -14.91 -45.77 1.92
CA PRO A 447 -14.80 -46.42 3.22
C PRO A 447 -13.31 -46.65 3.47
N VAL A 448 -12.84 -46.11 4.59
CA VAL A 448 -11.48 -46.36 5.08
C VAL A 448 -11.32 -47.87 5.12
N PRO A 449 -10.27 -48.46 4.51
CA PRO A 449 -10.02 -49.88 4.67
C PRO A 449 -9.90 -50.17 6.17
N THR A 450 -10.91 -50.84 6.74
CA THR A 450 -11.00 -51.17 8.17
C THR A 450 -9.96 -52.22 8.61
N ASP A 451 -9.08 -52.66 7.71
CA ASP A 451 -8.20 -53.80 7.92
C ASP A 451 -6.78 -53.44 8.37
N SER A 452 -6.49 -52.19 8.72
CA SER A 452 -5.17 -51.83 9.25
C SER A 452 -5.23 -50.94 10.48
N LEU A 453 -4.83 -51.55 11.60
CA LEU A 453 -4.50 -50.96 12.90
C LEU A 453 -5.68 -50.60 13.84
N THR A 454 -6.38 -51.62 14.34
CA THR A 454 -6.86 -51.56 15.73
C THR A 454 -5.65 -51.62 16.68
N MET A 455 -4.99 -50.49 16.92
CA MET A 455 -4.05 -50.36 18.03
C MET A 455 -4.88 -50.22 19.31
N ARG A 456 -4.71 -51.14 20.26
CA ARG A 456 -5.37 -51.09 21.57
C ARG A 456 -4.40 -50.57 22.62
N GLY A 457 -4.84 -49.65 23.48
CA GLY A 457 -4.11 -49.21 24.67
C GLY A 457 -2.80 -48.46 24.40
N ASP A 458 -1.74 -48.80 25.13
CA ASP A 458 -0.45 -48.07 25.18
C ASP A 458 0.20 -47.82 23.81
N ALA A 459 -0.08 -48.67 22.81
CA ALA A 459 0.41 -48.53 21.44
C ALA A 459 -0.18 -47.30 20.72
N THR A 460 -1.44 -46.93 21.02
CA THR A 460 -2.08 -45.72 20.48
C THR A 460 -1.48 -44.46 21.10
N ALA A 461 -1.18 -44.48 22.40
CA ALA A 461 -0.51 -43.37 23.08
C ALA A 461 0.92 -43.14 22.55
N ALA A 462 1.67 -44.21 22.28
CA ALA A 462 2.98 -44.13 21.65
C ALA A 462 2.89 -43.60 20.21
N TYR A 463 1.98 -44.13 19.40
CA TYR A 463 1.76 -43.68 18.02
C TYR A 463 1.36 -42.19 17.93
N LEU A 464 0.48 -41.71 18.82
CA LEU A 464 0.05 -40.32 18.85
C LEU A 464 1.16 -39.36 19.33
N ARG A 465 2.01 -39.81 20.26
CA ARG A 465 3.17 -39.06 20.76
C ARG A 465 4.24 -38.89 19.68
N ASP A 466 4.51 -39.97 18.93
CA ASP A 466 5.52 -40.00 17.87
C ASP A 466 4.93 -39.72 16.48
N HIS A 467 3.65 -39.32 16.40
CA HIS A 467 2.94 -39.10 15.14
C HIS A 467 3.69 -38.09 14.28
N PRO A 468 3.90 -38.30 12.96
CA PRO A 468 4.71 -37.40 12.12
C PRO A 468 4.15 -35.96 12.03
N ASP A 469 2.84 -35.78 12.21
CA ASP A 469 2.17 -34.47 12.21
C ASP A 469 2.26 -33.72 13.56
N PRO A 470 2.89 -32.52 13.62
CA PRO A 470 2.99 -31.71 14.84
C PRO A 470 1.66 -31.25 15.44
N TRP A 471 0.60 -31.09 14.64
CA TRP A 471 -0.73 -30.72 15.12
C TRP A 471 -1.34 -31.88 15.90
N ILE A 472 -1.29 -33.10 15.36
CA ILE A 472 -1.80 -34.31 16.02
C ILE A 472 -1.05 -34.56 17.33
N ARG A 473 0.28 -34.42 17.35
CA ARG A 473 1.08 -34.51 18.59
C ARG A 473 0.63 -33.51 19.66
N ARG A 474 0.34 -32.26 19.27
CA ARG A 474 -0.17 -31.22 20.18
C ARG A 474 -1.57 -31.52 20.70
N CYS A 475 -2.47 -32.04 19.86
CA CYS A 475 -3.80 -32.45 20.29
C CYS A 475 -3.72 -33.66 21.25
N ALA A 476 -2.88 -34.65 20.96
CA ALA A 476 -2.64 -35.80 21.82
C ALA A 476 -2.07 -35.41 23.19
N ALA A 477 -1.04 -34.54 23.22
CA ALA A 477 -0.48 -34.05 24.48
C ALA A 477 -1.51 -33.29 25.34
N ARG A 478 -2.44 -32.55 24.71
CA ARG A 478 -3.50 -31.81 25.41
C ARG A 478 -4.69 -32.68 25.83
N ALA A 479 -4.93 -33.79 25.13
CA ALA A 479 -5.95 -34.78 25.47
C ALA A 479 -5.51 -35.77 26.58
N GLY A 480 -4.31 -35.58 27.16
CA GLY A 480 -3.82 -36.39 28.29
C GLY A 480 -2.97 -37.60 27.89
N PHE A 481 -2.54 -37.69 26.63
CA PHE A 481 -1.66 -38.78 26.18
C PHE A 481 -0.17 -38.54 26.48
N ASP A 482 0.16 -37.37 27.02
CA ASP A 482 1.50 -37.03 27.49
C ASP A 482 1.47 -36.73 28.99
N VAL A 483 2.31 -37.46 29.73
CA VAL A 483 2.69 -37.28 31.15
C VAL A 483 1.87 -38.04 32.21
N ALA A 484 2.59 -38.92 32.91
CA ALA A 484 2.28 -39.39 34.25
C ALA A 484 2.16 -38.20 35.22
N GLY A 485 0.94 -37.87 35.66
CA GLY A 485 0.70 -36.85 36.66
C GLY A 485 -0.52 -35.99 36.33
N GLY A 486 -1.63 -36.26 37.02
CA GLY A 486 -2.92 -35.60 36.79
C GLY A 486 -2.92 -34.10 37.09
N VAL A 487 -3.63 -33.35 36.24
CA VAL A 487 -4.10 -31.99 36.53
C VAL A 487 -5.54 -31.84 36.02
N ALA A 488 -6.36 -31.14 36.81
CA ALA A 488 -7.82 -31.13 36.78
C ALA A 488 -8.48 -30.41 35.57
N MET A 489 -9.71 -30.85 35.30
CA MET A 489 -10.63 -30.50 34.19
C MET A 489 -10.93 -29.00 34.01
N SER A 490 -10.65 -28.13 34.99
CA SER A 490 -10.97 -26.70 34.93
C SER A 490 -10.06 -25.89 34.00
N SER A 491 -8.85 -26.38 33.68
CA SER A 491 -7.94 -25.71 32.73
C SER A 491 -8.27 -25.97 31.25
N VAL A 492 -9.22 -26.86 30.97
CA VAL A 492 -9.64 -27.23 29.60
C VAL A 492 -10.59 -26.18 29.02
N ILE A 493 -11.48 -25.60 29.83
CA ILE A 493 -12.41 -24.55 29.38
C ILE A 493 -11.66 -23.27 29.01
N GLU A 494 -10.65 -22.87 29.79
CA GLU A 494 -9.80 -21.71 29.45
C GLU A 494 -8.93 -21.96 28.20
N ARG A 495 -8.56 -23.21 27.89
CA ARG A 495 -7.81 -23.56 26.66
C ARG A 495 -8.70 -23.77 25.43
N VAL A 496 -9.94 -24.21 25.61
CA VAL A 496 -10.96 -24.24 24.54
C VAL A 496 -11.36 -22.81 24.16
N LEU A 497 -11.42 -21.89 25.11
CA LEU A 497 -11.58 -20.46 24.84
C LEU A 497 -10.34 -19.87 24.12
N PHE A 498 -9.13 -20.30 24.46
CA PHE A 498 -7.91 -19.93 23.71
C PHE A 498 -7.85 -20.53 22.28
N LEU A 499 -8.44 -21.71 22.05
CA LEU A 499 -8.60 -22.30 20.71
C LEU A 499 -9.67 -21.56 19.88
N LYS A 500 -10.63 -20.91 20.53
CA LYS A 500 -11.58 -20.01 19.88
C LYS A 500 -10.91 -18.69 19.43
N ASP A 501 -9.91 -18.22 20.19
CA ASP A 501 -9.15 -17.00 19.86
C ASP A 501 -7.97 -17.22 18.90
N THR A 502 -7.65 -18.46 18.53
CA THR A 502 -6.63 -18.78 17.50
C THR A 502 -7.23 -19.11 16.14
N GLN A 503 -8.39 -18.55 15.82
CA GLN A 503 -8.99 -18.50 14.49
C GLN A 503 -8.02 -17.90 13.45
N ILE A 504 -7.19 -18.76 12.86
CA ILE A 504 -6.57 -18.52 11.56
C ILE A 504 -7.61 -18.92 10.51
N PHE A 505 -8.37 -17.89 10.11
CA PHE A 505 -8.90 -17.61 8.78
C PHE A 505 -9.72 -18.71 8.08
N MET A 506 -11.04 -18.69 8.29
CA MET A 506 -12.04 -18.49 7.23
C MET A 506 -13.40 -18.25 7.89
N GLU A 507 -13.72 -16.99 8.17
CA GLU A 507 -15.11 -16.54 8.05
C GLU A 507 -15.16 -15.61 6.85
N VAL A 508 -15.57 -16.21 5.75
CA VAL A 508 -16.29 -15.54 4.67
C VAL A 508 -17.70 -15.37 5.21
N ASP A 509 -18.10 -14.15 5.55
CA ASP A 509 -19.36 -13.57 5.11
C ASP A 509 -19.43 -12.08 5.49
N MET A 510 -19.65 -11.28 4.43
CA MET A 510 -19.83 -9.82 4.31
C MET A 510 -18.58 -8.94 4.23
#